data_AF-A0A661LI00-F1
#
_entry.id   AF-A0A661LI00-F1
#
_cell.length_a   1.000
_cell.length_b   1.000
_cell.length_c   1.000
_cell.angle_alpha   90.00
_cell.angle_beta   90.00
_cell.angle_gamma   90.00
#
_symmetry.space_group_name_H-M   'P 1'
#
loop_
_entity.id
_entity.type
_entity.pdbx_description
1 polymer ?
#
loop_
_entity_poly.entity_id
_entity_poly.type
_entity_poly.pdbx_seq_one_letter_code
_entity_poly.pdbx_strand_id
1 'polypeptide(L)'
;APKYRDYLAKHRMAVIDTGVLAHQVPGGMISNLVNQLKEAKALDRLPEVYREVAETRKELGMPPLVTPTSQIVGVQAVLNVLFGKYKMVTNEVKDLVYGLYGKTPIPVDPEVQKQVLKNYKRGQTPVTGRAADYLEPELEKAREKIGDLAKDDYDLLIYALYPTTGEQFLKWKYGLEEKPPEIVPKTLEDVKREDEAIAEALRKLHEAA
;
A
#
# COMPACT_ATOMS: atom_id res chain seq x y z
N ALA A 1 21.65 1.58 -14.51
CA ALA A 1 21.81 0.31 -13.77
C ALA A 1 21.02 -0.80 -14.49
N PRO A 2 21.65 -1.53 -15.44
CA PRO A 2 20.94 -2.45 -16.36
C PRO A 2 20.09 -3.51 -15.65
N LYS A 3 20.58 -4.08 -14.54
CA LYS A 3 19.86 -5.08 -13.74
C LYS A 3 18.57 -4.57 -13.08
N TYR A 4 18.44 -3.25 -12.91
CA TYR A 4 17.31 -2.63 -12.20
C TYR A 4 16.39 -1.83 -13.14
N ARG A 5 16.59 -1.92 -14.46
CA ARG A 5 15.88 -1.10 -15.46
C ARG A 5 14.36 -1.26 -15.40
N ASP A 6 13.89 -2.43 -14.97
CA ASP A 6 12.46 -2.73 -14.88
C ASP A 6 11.79 -2.06 -13.68
N TYR A 7 12.57 -1.70 -12.66
CA TYR A 7 12.11 -0.99 -11.48
C TYR A 7 12.25 0.54 -11.60
N LEU A 8 12.81 1.04 -12.70
CA LEU A 8 12.88 2.47 -12.95
C LEU A 8 11.48 2.98 -13.30
N ALA A 9 11.10 4.13 -12.71
CA ALA A 9 9.86 4.79 -13.05
C ALA A 9 9.86 5.18 -14.54
N LYS A 10 9.06 4.47 -15.35
CA LYS A 10 8.92 4.73 -16.80
C LYS A 10 7.85 5.78 -17.10
N HIS A 11 6.99 6.08 -16.13
CA HIS A 11 6.01 7.14 -16.23
C HIS A 11 6.69 8.50 -16.00
N ARG A 12 6.59 9.39 -16.99
CA ARG A 12 6.87 10.82 -16.78
C ARG A 12 5.75 11.40 -15.90
N MET A 13 5.80 11.15 -14.60
CA MET A 13 5.30 12.18 -13.69
C MET A 13 6.22 13.39 -13.88
N ALA A 14 5.64 14.57 -14.05
CA ALA A 14 6.43 15.78 -14.18
C ALA A 14 7.43 15.84 -13.02
N VAL A 15 8.70 16.13 -13.33
CA VAL A 15 9.78 16.24 -12.32
C VAL A 15 9.38 17.26 -11.24
N ILE A 16 8.50 18.20 -11.58
CA ILE A 16 7.87 19.17 -10.69
C ILE A 16 6.35 19.05 -10.84
N ASP A 17 5.66 18.75 -9.75
CA ASP A 17 4.20 18.76 -9.65
C ASP A 17 3.75 19.93 -8.78
N THR A 18 3.24 21.00 -9.39
CA THR A 18 2.70 22.15 -8.65
C THR A 18 1.31 21.88 -8.05
N GLY A 19 0.62 20.84 -8.53
CA GLY A 19 -0.69 20.42 -8.03
C GLY A 19 -0.64 19.96 -6.57
N VAL A 20 0.54 19.55 -6.10
CA VAL A 20 0.77 19.13 -4.70
C VAL A 20 0.36 20.19 -3.69
N LEU A 21 0.43 21.48 -4.05
CA LEU A 21 0.00 22.58 -3.18
C LEU A 21 -1.51 22.54 -2.90
N ALA A 22 -2.30 22.00 -3.83
CA ALA A 22 -3.74 21.85 -3.71
C ALA A 22 -4.12 20.51 -3.08
N HIS A 23 -3.69 19.39 -3.66
CA HIS A 23 -4.15 18.06 -3.22
C HIS A 23 -3.31 17.44 -2.08
N GLN A 24 -2.10 17.97 -1.82
CA GLN A 24 -1.19 17.55 -0.75
C GLN A 24 -0.86 16.04 -0.75
N VAL A 25 -0.91 15.42 -1.93
CA VAL A 25 -0.60 13.98 -2.11
C VAL A 25 0.91 13.84 -2.26
N PRO A 26 1.61 13.10 -1.39
CA PRO A 26 3.05 12.87 -1.54
C PRO A 26 3.38 12.11 -2.84
N GLY A 27 4.52 12.40 -3.47
CA GLY A 27 4.86 11.85 -4.79
C GLY A 27 4.84 10.31 -4.88
N GLY A 28 5.31 9.61 -3.84
CA GLY A 28 5.24 8.14 -3.77
C GLY A 28 3.81 7.60 -3.73
N MET A 29 2.88 8.34 -3.12
CA MET A 29 1.47 8.00 -3.08
C MET A 29 0.80 8.24 -4.44
N ILE A 30 1.17 9.29 -5.18
CA ILE A 30 0.62 9.55 -6.53
C ILE A 30 0.88 8.36 -7.46
N SER A 31 2.12 7.82 -7.44
CA SER A 31 2.48 6.67 -8.29
C SER A 31 1.62 5.44 -8.00
N ASN A 32 1.33 5.17 -6.73
CA ASN A 32 0.46 4.06 -6.33
C ASN A 32 -1.00 4.29 -6.73
N LEU A 33 -1.54 5.50 -6.51
CA LEU A 33 -2.91 5.85 -6.90
C LEU A 33 -3.10 5.71 -8.42
N VAL A 34 -2.15 6.20 -9.21
CA VAL A 34 -2.18 6.10 -10.68
C VAL A 34 -2.16 4.65 -11.13
N ASN A 35 -1.36 3.79 -10.49
CA ASN A 35 -1.33 2.36 -10.82
C ASN A 35 -2.67 1.68 -10.49
N GLN A 36 -3.25 1.95 -9.32
CA GLN A 36 -4.58 1.43 -8.94
C GLN A 36 -5.67 1.85 -9.94
N LEU A 37 -5.68 3.11 -10.36
CA LEU A 37 -6.64 3.59 -11.35
C LEU A 37 -6.41 2.99 -12.74
N LYS A 38 -5.16 2.75 -13.15
CA LYS A 38 -4.85 2.05 -14.41
C LYS A 38 -5.37 0.62 -14.40
N GLU A 39 -5.14 -0.12 -13.31
CA GLU A 39 -5.66 -1.48 -13.12
C GLU A 39 -7.19 -1.52 -13.17
N ALA A 40 -7.84 -0.51 -12.57
CA ALA A 40 -9.29 -0.33 -12.62
C ALA A 40 -9.81 0.25 -13.95
N LYS A 41 -8.94 0.52 -14.94
CA LYS A 41 -9.26 1.18 -16.22
C LYS A 41 -10.02 2.51 -16.05
N ALA A 42 -9.66 3.28 -15.03
CA ALA A 42 -10.33 4.52 -14.61
C ALA A 42 -9.33 5.68 -14.44
N LEU A 43 -8.25 5.70 -15.21
CA LEU A 43 -7.19 6.72 -15.09
C LEU A 43 -7.70 8.14 -15.37
N ASP A 44 -8.71 8.28 -16.21
CA ASP A 44 -9.43 9.52 -16.51
C ASP A 44 -10.07 10.16 -15.26
N ARG A 45 -10.33 9.37 -14.21
CA ARG A 45 -10.93 9.82 -12.95
C ARG A 45 -9.93 10.35 -11.93
N LEU A 46 -8.64 10.43 -12.28
CA LEU A 46 -7.59 10.95 -11.40
C LEU A 46 -7.91 12.35 -10.81
N PRO A 47 -8.48 13.32 -11.57
CA PRO A 47 -8.89 14.61 -10.99
C PRO A 47 -10.04 14.53 -9.98
N GLU A 48 -10.90 13.52 -10.06
CA GLU A 48 -11.91 13.23 -9.02
C GLU A 48 -11.23 12.72 -7.76
N VAL A 49 -10.25 11.80 -7.89
CA VAL A 49 -9.50 11.26 -6.75
C VAL A 49 -8.74 12.36 -6.00
N TYR A 50 -8.13 13.32 -6.69
CA TYR A 50 -7.45 14.43 -6.01
C TYR A 50 -8.38 15.28 -5.15
N ARG A 51 -9.60 15.55 -5.62
CA ARG A 51 -10.63 16.25 -4.84
C ARG A 51 -11.08 15.39 -3.66
N GLU A 52 -11.32 14.11 -3.92
CA GLU A 52 -11.78 13.18 -2.89
C GLU A 52 -10.74 12.95 -1.78
N VAL A 53 -9.44 13.00 -2.08
CA VAL A 53 -8.38 12.93 -1.06
C VAL A 53 -8.51 14.09 -0.06
N ALA A 54 -8.75 15.31 -0.53
CA ALA A 54 -8.89 16.47 0.34
C ALA A 54 -10.12 16.35 1.24
N GLU A 55 -11.27 15.94 0.67
CA GLU A 55 -12.51 15.72 1.41
C GLU A 55 -12.37 14.58 2.43
N THR A 56 -11.89 13.42 1.98
CA THR A 56 -11.67 12.24 2.84
C THR A 56 -10.72 12.58 3.98
N ARG A 57 -9.64 13.33 3.73
CA ARG A 57 -8.71 13.75 4.79
C ARG A 57 -9.42 14.61 5.84
N LYS A 58 -10.25 15.54 5.42
CA LYS A 58 -11.01 16.42 6.31
C LYS A 58 -11.97 15.62 7.17
N GLU A 59 -12.72 14.71 6.55
CA GLU A 59 -13.66 13.81 7.24
C GLU A 59 -12.98 12.88 8.23
N LEU A 60 -11.75 12.44 7.93
CA LEU A 60 -10.94 11.58 8.80
C LEU A 60 -10.13 12.36 9.85
N GLY A 61 -10.47 13.62 10.13
CA GLY A 61 -9.86 14.38 11.23
C GLY A 61 -8.56 15.13 10.87
N MET A 62 -8.32 15.39 9.59
CA MET A 62 -7.15 16.11 9.07
C MET A 62 -5.76 15.54 9.44
N PRO A 63 -5.53 14.21 9.39
CA PRO A 63 -4.21 13.65 9.68
C PRO A 63 -3.15 14.22 8.71
N PRO A 64 -1.90 14.44 9.15
CA PRO A 64 -0.80 14.71 8.23
C PRO A 64 -0.68 13.59 7.20
N LEU A 65 -0.52 13.90 5.92
CA LEU A 65 -0.40 12.88 4.86
C LEU A 65 1.05 12.38 4.75
N VAL A 66 1.43 11.49 5.66
CA VAL A 66 2.70 10.77 5.68
C VAL A 66 2.43 9.28 5.82
N THR A 67 3.42 8.39 5.72
CA THR A 67 3.17 6.97 6.00
C THR A 67 2.86 6.79 7.50
N PRO A 68 1.77 6.09 7.88
CA PRO A 68 0.84 5.32 7.03
C PRO A 68 -0.40 6.09 6.55
N THR A 69 -0.77 7.20 7.17
CA THR A 69 -2.03 7.96 6.95
C THR A 69 -2.26 8.41 5.51
N SER A 70 -1.20 8.76 4.77
CA SER A 70 -1.25 9.08 3.34
C SER A 70 -1.90 7.94 2.53
N GLN A 71 -1.43 6.71 2.71
CA GLN A 71 -2.00 5.55 2.01
C GLN A 71 -3.43 5.26 2.46
N ILE A 72 -3.73 5.38 3.76
CA ILE A 72 -5.07 5.17 4.32
C ILE A 72 -6.09 6.11 3.65
N VAL A 73 -5.80 7.41 3.65
CA VAL A 73 -6.65 8.44 3.01
C VAL A 73 -6.72 8.22 1.50
N GLY A 74 -5.58 7.95 0.86
CA GLY A 74 -5.47 7.77 -0.58
C GLY A 74 -6.29 6.64 -1.14
N VAL A 75 -6.12 5.44 -0.58
CA VAL A 75 -6.85 4.25 -0.99
C VAL A 75 -8.33 4.44 -0.74
N GLN A 76 -8.71 5.01 0.40
CA GLN A 76 -10.12 5.28 0.70
C GLN A 76 -10.74 6.27 -0.30
N ALA A 77 -10.00 7.31 -0.72
CA ALA A 77 -10.47 8.25 -1.73
C ALA A 77 -10.69 7.58 -3.10
N VAL A 78 -9.78 6.69 -3.52
CA VAL A 78 -9.96 5.89 -4.74
C VAL A 78 -11.22 5.03 -4.63
N LEU A 79 -11.43 4.34 -3.50
CA LEU A 79 -12.62 3.53 -3.29
C LEU A 79 -13.91 4.37 -3.31
N ASN A 80 -13.89 5.55 -2.70
CA ASN A 80 -15.02 6.47 -2.71
C ASN A 80 -15.38 6.92 -4.12
N VAL A 81 -14.38 7.27 -4.95
CA VAL A 81 -14.58 7.66 -6.35
C VAL A 81 -15.13 6.49 -7.16
N LEU A 82 -14.52 5.31 -7.06
CA LEU A 82 -14.87 4.16 -7.89
C LEU A 82 -16.22 3.55 -7.52
N PHE A 83 -16.56 3.50 -6.24
CA PHE A 83 -17.68 2.69 -5.75
C PHE A 83 -18.73 3.48 -4.96
N GLY A 84 -18.45 4.75 -4.65
CA GLY A 84 -19.28 5.62 -3.86
C GLY A 84 -18.79 5.77 -2.42
N LYS A 85 -19.08 6.92 -1.84
CA LYS A 85 -18.55 7.39 -0.57
C LYS A 85 -18.78 6.40 0.59
N TYR A 86 -17.69 5.90 1.17
CA TYR A 86 -17.66 4.95 2.29
C TYR A 86 -18.57 3.72 2.12
N LYS A 87 -18.87 3.30 0.87
CA LYS A 87 -19.55 2.02 0.61
C LYS A 87 -18.63 0.83 0.82
N MET A 88 -17.37 1.00 0.46
CA MET A 88 -16.28 0.09 0.80
C MET A 88 -15.28 0.84 1.67
N VAL A 89 -14.99 0.27 2.83
CA VAL A 89 -14.14 0.90 3.84
C VAL A 89 -13.04 -0.08 4.25
N THR A 90 -11.79 0.34 4.16
CA THR A 90 -10.66 -0.51 4.54
C THR A 90 -10.58 -0.69 6.06
N ASN A 91 -9.85 -1.72 6.51
CA ASN A 91 -9.65 -1.91 7.94
C ASN A 91 -8.81 -0.79 8.55
N GLU A 92 -7.85 -0.25 7.81
CA GLU A 92 -6.97 0.83 8.28
C GLU A 92 -7.75 2.14 8.51
N VAL A 93 -8.77 2.43 7.70
CA VAL A 93 -9.69 3.55 7.96
C VAL A 93 -10.51 3.31 9.21
N LYS A 94 -11.02 2.09 9.41
CA LYS A 94 -11.73 1.73 10.65
C LYS A 94 -10.83 1.86 11.88
N ASP A 95 -9.59 1.38 11.79
CA ASP A 95 -8.58 1.45 12.84
C ASP A 95 -8.22 2.92 13.16
N LEU A 96 -8.08 3.78 12.14
CA LEU A 96 -7.85 5.23 12.29
C LEU A 96 -9.02 5.93 12.98
N VAL A 97 -10.23 5.69 12.50
CA VAL A 97 -11.46 6.26 13.06
C VAL A 97 -11.74 5.73 14.47
N TYR A 98 -11.34 4.49 14.76
CA TYR A 98 -11.41 3.91 16.10
C TYR A 98 -10.35 4.47 17.05
N GLY A 99 -9.31 5.16 16.56
CA GLY A 99 -8.27 5.80 17.37
C GLY A 99 -6.96 5.01 17.50
N LEU A 100 -6.75 3.92 16.75
CA LEU A 100 -5.54 3.09 16.82
C LEU A 100 -4.31 3.72 16.17
N TYR A 101 -4.47 4.84 15.47
CA TYR A 101 -3.36 5.65 14.96
C TYR A 101 -3.12 6.91 15.82
N GLY A 102 -3.78 6.99 16.97
CA GLY A 102 -3.71 8.12 17.88
C GLY A 102 -4.76 9.20 17.59
N LYS A 103 -4.60 10.34 18.26
CA LYS A 103 -5.52 11.47 18.17
C LYS A 103 -5.31 12.24 16.86
N THR A 104 -6.37 12.41 16.08
CA THR A 104 -6.38 13.25 14.88
C THR A 104 -6.33 14.75 15.24
N PRO A 105 -5.74 15.61 14.39
CA PRO A 105 -5.66 17.05 14.66
C PRO A 105 -7.01 17.73 14.92
N ILE A 106 -8.06 17.32 14.20
CA ILE A 106 -9.45 17.71 14.46
C ILE A 106 -10.30 16.45 14.65
N PRO A 107 -11.49 16.55 15.26
CA PRO A 107 -12.39 15.40 15.36
C PRO A 107 -12.73 14.81 13.99
N VAL A 108 -12.81 13.49 13.92
CA VAL A 108 -13.39 12.79 12.77
C VAL A 108 -14.86 13.21 12.62
N ASP A 109 -15.33 13.34 11.39
CA ASP A 109 -16.73 13.65 11.11
C ASP A 109 -17.66 12.61 11.80
N PRO A 110 -18.65 13.04 12.62
CA PRO A 110 -19.47 12.12 13.40
C PRO A 110 -20.29 11.12 12.56
N GLU A 111 -20.78 11.54 11.40
CA GLU A 111 -21.59 10.67 10.53
C GLU A 111 -20.69 9.65 9.82
N VAL A 112 -19.51 10.10 9.37
CA VAL A 112 -18.49 9.19 8.81
C VAL A 112 -18.03 8.20 9.87
N GLN A 113 -17.74 8.64 11.11
CA GLN A 113 -17.32 7.77 12.19
C GLN A 113 -18.35 6.67 12.46
N LYS A 114 -19.63 7.05 12.56
CA LYS A 114 -20.74 6.12 12.77
C LYS A 114 -20.89 5.14 11.60
N GLN A 115 -20.78 5.60 10.36
CA GLN A 115 -20.85 4.73 9.18
C GLN A 115 -19.68 3.75 9.11
N VAL A 116 -18.45 4.24 9.29
CA VAL A 116 -17.21 3.47 9.19
C VAL A 116 -17.11 2.40 10.26
N LEU A 117 -17.47 2.73 11.51
CA LEU A 117 -17.38 1.79 12.64
C LEU A 117 -18.57 0.83 12.71
N LYS A 118 -19.57 0.96 11.83
CA LYS A 118 -20.69 0.02 11.76
C LYS A 118 -20.16 -1.40 11.57
N ASN A 119 -20.51 -2.29 12.50
CA ASN A 119 -20.07 -3.69 12.54
C ASN A 119 -18.54 -3.88 12.59
N TYR A 120 -17.78 -2.90 13.10
CA TYR A 120 -16.35 -3.06 13.30
C TYR A 120 -16.05 -4.01 14.46
N LYS A 121 -15.09 -4.91 14.26
CA LYS A 121 -14.77 -6.01 15.19
C LYS A 121 -14.34 -5.55 16.59
N ARG A 122 -13.83 -4.33 16.73
CA ARG A 122 -13.43 -3.77 18.04
C ARG A 122 -14.54 -2.92 18.70
N GLY A 123 -15.67 -2.74 18.03
CA GLY A 123 -16.79 -1.95 18.53
C GLY A 123 -16.94 -0.58 17.85
N GLN A 124 -17.91 0.20 18.32
CA GLN A 124 -18.31 1.49 17.74
C GLN A 124 -17.84 2.71 18.55
N THR A 125 -17.28 2.47 19.73
CA THR A 125 -16.78 3.54 20.61
C THR A 125 -15.27 3.69 20.40
N PRO A 126 -14.78 4.82 19.83
CA PRO A 126 -13.36 5.02 19.63
C PRO A 126 -12.59 5.04 20.95
N VAL A 127 -11.34 4.59 20.89
CA VAL A 127 -10.39 4.71 21.99
C VAL A 127 -9.77 6.11 22.04
N THR A 128 -9.34 6.53 23.23
CA THR A 128 -8.80 7.89 23.46
C THR A 128 -7.36 7.89 23.97
N GLY A 129 -6.84 6.74 24.41
CA GLY A 129 -5.47 6.59 24.91
C GLY A 129 -4.45 6.24 23.84
N ARG A 130 -3.26 5.80 24.27
CA ARG A 130 -2.22 5.30 23.36
C ARG A 130 -2.68 3.97 22.77
N ALA A 131 -2.65 3.83 21.45
CA ALA A 131 -3.20 2.66 20.75
C ALA A 131 -2.71 1.30 21.28
N ALA A 132 -1.42 1.21 21.62
CA ALA A 132 -0.82 -0.01 22.15
C ALA A 132 -1.28 -0.40 23.57
N ASP A 133 -2.00 0.47 24.29
CA ASP A 133 -2.66 0.10 25.56
C ASP A 133 -3.93 -0.75 25.31
N TYR A 134 -4.40 -0.81 24.06
CA TYR A 134 -5.59 -1.56 23.63
C TYR A 134 -5.24 -2.79 22.77
N LEU A 135 -3.95 -3.16 22.73
CA LEU A 135 -3.45 -4.32 22.01
C LEU A 135 -2.91 -5.34 23.01
N GLU A 136 -3.31 -6.60 22.82
CA GLU A 136 -2.77 -7.72 23.59
C GLU A 136 -1.35 -8.05 23.11
N PRO A 137 -0.44 -8.53 23.98
CA PRO A 137 0.86 -9.05 23.53
C PRO A 137 0.70 -10.18 22.50
N GLU A 138 1.42 -10.08 21.37
CA GLU A 138 1.25 -11.00 20.23
C GLU A 138 2.45 -11.93 19.98
N LEU A 139 3.60 -11.67 20.62
CA LEU A 139 4.86 -12.35 20.29
C LEU A 139 4.85 -13.85 20.60
N GLU A 140 4.25 -14.27 21.72
CA GLU A 140 4.16 -15.70 22.06
C GLU A 140 3.24 -16.45 21.09
N LYS A 141 2.11 -15.86 20.69
CA LYS A 141 1.24 -16.43 19.66
C LYS A 141 1.96 -16.52 18.30
N ALA A 142 2.81 -15.55 17.99
CA ALA A 142 3.62 -15.57 16.78
C ALA A 142 4.64 -16.71 16.82
N ARG A 143 5.29 -16.92 17.97
CA ARG A 143 6.25 -18.01 18.23
C ARG A 143 5.59 -19.38 18.08
N GLU A 144 4.41 -19.56 18.66
CA GLU A 144 3.62 -20.79 18.52
C GLU A 144 3.25 -21.09 17.07
N LYS A 145 2.85 -20.07 16.31
CA LYS A 145 2.44 -20.24 14.91
C LYS A 145 3.60 -20.55 13.96
N ILE A 146 4.73 -19.84 14.11
CA ILE A 146 5.88 -20.00 13.22
C ILE A 146 6.70 -21.25 13.55
N GLY A 147 6.66 -21.70 14.81
CA GLY A 147 7.33 -22.91 15.29
C GLY A 147 8.81 -22.93 14.92
N ASP A 148 9.29 -24.10 14.49
CA ASP A 148 10.70 -24.33 14.16
C ASP A 148 11.18 -23.64 12.88
N LEU A 149 10.30 -22.94 12.15
CA LEU A 149 10.71 -22.17 10.98
C LEU A 149 11.54 -20.95 11.39
N ALA A 150 11.23 -20.33 12.53
CA ALA A 150 12.05 -19.27 13.09
C ALA A 150 13.26 -19.87 13.83
N LYS A 151 14.48 -19.58 13.37
CA LYS A 151 15.71 -20.11 13.98
C LYS A 151 16.29 -19.20 15.05
N ASP A 152 15.88 -17.94 15.05
CA ASP A 152 16.28 -16.91 16.02
C ASP A 152 15.17 -15.87 16.20
N ASP A 153 15.40 -14.90 17.09
CA ASP A 153 14.43 -13.82 17.34
C ASP A 153 14.27 -12.88 16.13
N TYR A 154 15.23 -12.81 15.21
CA TYR A 154 15.09 -12.00 14.00
C TYR A 154 14.09 -12.62 13.03
N ASP A 155 14.11 -13.94 12.85
CA ASP A 155 13.10 -14.65 12.08
C ASP A 155 11.71 -14.53 12.70
N LEU A 156 11.64 -14.64 14.04
CA LEU A 156 10.39 -14.44 14.76
C LEU A 156 9.84 -13.02 14.52
N LEU A 157 10.69 -11.99 14.56
CA LEU A 157 10.30 -10.62 14.28
C LEU A 157 9.90 -10.42 12.80
N ILE A 158 10.55 -11.09 11.85
CA ILE A 158 10.15 -11.08 10.44
C ILE A 158 8.71 -11.61 10.31
N TYR A 159 8.40 -12.74 10.95
CA TYR A 159 7.06 -13.29 10.97
C TYR A 159 6.06 -12.38 11.70
N ALA A 160 6.42 -11.85 12.87
CA ALA A 160 5.53 -10.99 13.66
C ALA A 160 5.13 -9.71 12.91
N LEU A 161 6.07 -9.08 12.19
CA LEU A 161 5.81 -7.87 11.40
C LEU A 161 5.10 -8.18 10.07
N TYR A 162 5.41 -9.33 9.47
CA TYR A 162 4.90 -9.73 8.16
C TYR A 162 4.46 -11.20 8.16
N PRO A 163 3.31 -11.56 8.76
CA PRO A 163 2.97 -12.98 8.98
C PRO A 163 2.98 -13.82 7.70
N THR A 164 2.34 -13.34 6.62
CA THR A 164 2.25 -14.10 5.37
C THR A 164 3.55 -14.03 4.55
N THR A 165 4.04 -12.82 4.25
CA THR A 165 5.22 -12.65 3.38
C THR A 165 6.52 -12.98 4.09
N GLY A 166 6.59 -12.76 5.40
CA GLY A 166 7.71 -13.14 6.25
C GLY A 166 7.84 -14.66 6.38
N GLU A 167 6.75 -15.38 6.63
CA GLU A 167 6.77 -16.86 6.61
C GLU A 167 7.25 -17.39 5.26
N GLN A 168 6.68 -16.88 4.16
CA GLN A 168 7.08 -17.24 2.81
C GLN A 168 8.57 -16.96 2.56
N PHE A 169 9.06 -15.80 2.99
CA PHE A 169 10.48 -15.45 2.88
C PHE A 169 11.37 -16.42 3.66
N LEU A 170 10.98 -16.80 4.88
CA LEU A 170 11.76 -17.74 5.70
C LEU A 170 11.82 -19.13 5.05
N LYS A 171 10.73 -19.60 4.45
CA LYS A 171 10.74 -20.86 3.68
C LYS A 171 11.75 -20.81 2.53
N TRP A 172 11.81 -19.70 1.80
CA TRP A 172 12.82 -19.49 0.76
C TRP A 172 14.24 -19.34 1.31
N LYS A 173 14.42 -18.67 2.46
CA LYS A 173 15.72 -18.46 3.12
C LYS A 173 16.33 -19.81 3.53
N TYR A 174 15.51 -20.73 4.03
CA TYR A 174 15.93 -22.05 4.49
C TYR A 174 15.79 -23.16 3.45
N GLY A 175 15.45 -22.83 2.20
CA GLY A 175 15.36 -23.80 1.11
C GLY A 175 14.24 -24.84 1.27
N LEU A 176 13.20 -24.50 2.04
CA LEU A 176 12.02 -25.36 2.23
C LEU A 176 11.04 -25.26 1.05
N GLU A 177 11.08 -24.15 0.32
CA GLU A 177 10.32 -23.94 -0.90
C GLU A 177 11.21 -23.30 -1.96
N GLU A 178 10.94 -23.62 -3.23
CA GLU A 178 11.61 -22.98 -4.35
C GLU A 178 11.14 -21.53 -4.52
N LYS A 179 12.08 -20.67 -4.90
CA LYS A 179 11.80 -19.28 -5.20
C LYS A 179 11.12 -19.19 -6.56
N PRO A 180 9.97 -18.50 -6.68
CA PRO A 180 9.37 -18.24 -7.98
C PRO A 180 10.35 -17.46 -8.90
N PRO A 181 10.36 -17.71 -10.23
CA PRO A 181 11.31 -17.08 -11.15
C PRO A 181 11.35 -15.55 -11.06
N GLU A 182 10.24 -14.92 -10.71
CA GLU A 182 10.06 -13.47 -10.64
C GLU A 182 10.88 -12.81 -9.52
N ILE A 183 11.20 -13.55 -8.46
CA ILE A 183 12.00 -13.03 -7.33
C ILE A 183 13.49 -13.40 -7.44
N VAL A 184 13.85 -14.20 -8.44
CA VAL A 184 15.24 -14.56 -8.71
C VAL A 184 15.92 -13.35 -9.38
N PRO A 185 17.08 -12.90 -8.88
CA PRO A 185 17.75 -11.73 -9.43
C PRO A 185 18.22 -11.98 -10.87
N LYS A 186 17.91 -11.05 -11.78
CA LYS A 186 18.38 -11.09 -13.17
C LYS A 186 19.91 -10.97 -13.25
N THR A 187 20.53 -11.84 -14.04
CA THR A 187 21.94 -11.73 -14.39
C THR A 187 22.16 -10.71 -15.51
N LEU A 188 23.42 -10.33 -15.78
CA LEU A 188 23.72 -9.46 -16.94
C LEU A 188 23.47 -10.18 -18.27
N GLU A 189 23.59 -11.50 -18.29
CA GLU A 189 23.30 -12.32 -19.47
C GLU A 189 21.81 -12.36 -19.78
N ASP A 190 20.96 -12.48 -18.74
CA ASP A 190 19.51 -12.38 -18.89
C ASP A 190 19.11 -11.03 -19.48
N VAL A 191 19.70 -9.93 -18.97
CA VAL A 191 19.45 -8.58 -19.48
C VAL A 191 19.86 -8.44 -20.94
N LYS A 192 21.02 -8.98 -21.32
CA LYS A 192 21.52 -8.94 -22.71
C LYS A 192 20.61 -9.72 -23.66
N ARG A 193 20.17 -10.91 -23.26
CA ARG A 193 19.22 -11.74 -24.03
C ARG A 193 17.89 -11.01 -24.24
N GLU A 194 17.39 -10.35 -23.20
CA GLU A 194 16.17 -9.53 -23.31
C GLU A 194 16.37 -8.33 -24.25
N ASP A 195 17.52 -7.65 -24.19
CA ASP A 195 17.84 -6.52 -25.09
C ASP A 195 17.86 -6.93 -26.56
N GLU A 196 18.50 -8.06 -26.86
CA GLU A 196 18.57 -8.62 -28.21
C GLU A 196 17.17 -8.98 -28.72
N ALA A 197 16.34 -9.62 -27.89
CA ALA A 197 14.96 -9.97 -28.23
C ALA A 197 14.08 -8.73 -28.47
N ILE A 198 14.20 -7.69 -27.64
CA ILE A 198 13.49 -6.41 -27.83
C ILE A 198 13.93 -5.74 -29.14
N ALA A 199 15.24 -5.69 -29.41
CA ALA A 199 15.77 -5.10 -30.64
C ALA A 199 15.32 -5.86 -31.90
N GLU A 200 15.20 -7.19 -31.84
CA GLU A 200 14.63 -7.99 -32.92
C GLU A 200 13.13 -7.72 -33.11
N ALA A 201 12.34 -7.67 -32.02
CA ALA A 201 10.92 -7.38 -32.09
C ALA A 201 10.65 -5.98 -32.69
N LEU A 202 11.43 -4.97 -32.30
CA LEU A 202 11.33 -3.61 -32.85
C LEU A 202 11.72 -3.53 -34.33
N ARG A 203 12.69 -4.34 -34.77
CA ARG A 203 13.05 -4.46 -36.20
C ARG A 203 11.90 -5.06 -37.00
N LYS A 204 11.33 -6.18 -36.54
CA LYS A 204 10.18 -6.83 -37.20
C LYS A 204 8.96 -5.91 -37.28
N LEU A 205 8.71 -5.11 -36.25
CA LEU A 205 7.63 -4.11 -36.26
C LEU A 205 7.86 -3.00 -37.30
N HIS A 206 9.10 -2.54 -37.46
CA HIS A 206 9.44 -1.54 -38.49
C HIS A 206 9.38 -2.11 -39.90
N GLU A 207 9.75 -3.37 -40.10
CA GLU A 207 9.69 -4.02 -41.41
C GLU A 207 8.25 -4.37 -41.84
N ALA A 208 7.33 -4.49 -40.88
CA ALA A 208 5.92 -4.78 -41.13
C ALA A 208 5.02 -3.52 -41.25
N ALA A 209 5.57 -2.33 -41.02
CA ALA A 209 4.87 -1.04 -41.10
C ALA A 209 5.22 -0.30 -42.40
#